data_AF-A0A5P6VTY4-F1
#
_entry.id   AF-A0A5P6VTY4-F1
#
_cell.length_a   1.000
_cell.length_b   1.000
_cell.length_c   1.000
_cell.angle_alpha   90.00
_cell.angle_beta   90.00
_cell.angle_gamma   90.00
#
_symmetry.space_group_name_H-M   'P 1'
#
loop_
_entity.id
_entity.type
_entity.pdbx_description
1 polymer ?
#
loop_
_entity_poly.entity_id
_entity_poly.type
_entity_poly.pdbx_seq_one_letter_code
_entity_poly.pdbx_strand_id
1 'polypeptide(L)'
;MEISIGTSRERIPIVIIDLYIGLALILYYIGPVKFHSPYSAIMGVYILVFLLIVNCVYFRVIYRHKRKRCIMAIESFAYVASCKPMPLWFYICGAIIPFFMVASSVRITGFTGLSGSLATYMAQAYTFVQSGGRYQEGLDLPMWIYMHFAVFVYLTIIDGILFFKDNTVAKKILWFTSLVLLIAYFVLFRGTQKTLGDVFVIGASAILVRVYSTNSIRKKHKKKMIFMLTLLVVGFAIVLATIMGARLNYLDEIGYSASSIHRKFWDTNLNYPLLRFLPMSTRRGFATLVFYLCNGLCGLSYCLASPFTWTYGLGTFPDLADVLGRRFGLNIYQHTYMYKAYETYGWHHSEQWHSLFPYLASDVTFIGALVVMGFVTYLYAICWMEILDGKGSWSIFLFSVMNIIWVYLPCNNQIFQTRTTSLVFLICLFMWIRRNKNASGKRIRIKI
;
A
#
# COMPACT_ATOMS: atom_id res chain seq x y z
N MET A 1 32.57 -21.45 -13.79
CA MET A 1 31.62 -21.33 -12.65
C MET A 1 30.46 -20.46 -13.13
N GLU A 2 29.38 -21.07 -13.61
CA GLU A 2 28.22 -20.31 -14.12
C GLU A 2 27.55 -19.55 -12.98
N ILE A 3 27.62 -18.22 -13.02
CA ILE A 3 26.94 -17.36 -12.05
C ILE A 3 25.45 -17.37 -12.43
N SER A 4 24.69 -18.32 -11.92
CA SER A 4 23.23 -18.32 -12.11
C SER A 4 22.63 -17.04 -11.50
N ILE A 5 21.79 -16.35 -12.28
CA ILE A 5 21.12 -15.10 -11.90
C ILE A 5 20.18 -15.40 -10.71
N GLY A 6 20.56 -15.30 -9.44
CA GLY A 6 19.60 -15.56 -8.34
C GLY A 6 19.13 -17.02 -8.14
N THR A 7 18.68 -17.37 -6.93
CA THR A 7 17.82 -18.54 -6.70
C THR A 7 16.35 -18.16 -6.93
N SER A 8 15.46 -19.15 -7.12
CA SER A 8 14.03 -18.87 -7.28
C SER A 8 13.43 -18.07 -6.13
N ARG A 9 13.98 -18.13 -4.91
CA ARG A 9 13.49 -17.37 -3.74
C ARG A 9 13.86 -15.88 -3.77
N GLU A 10 15.05 -15.56 -4.27
CA GLU A 10 15.56 -14.19 -4.31
C GLU A 10 14.76 -13.30 -5.27
N ARG A 11 14.14 -13.91 -6.29
CA ARG A 11 13.41 -13.20 -7.35
C ARG A 11 11.91 -13.01 -7.07
N ILE A 12 11.37 -13.56 -5.98
CA ILE A 12 9.90 -13.64 -5.80
C ILE A 12 9.23 -12.28 -5.68
N PRO A 13 9.74 -11.34 -4.87
CA PRO A 13 9.09 -10.05 -4.76
C PRO A 13 9.01 -9.32 -6.11
N ILE A 14 10.08 -9.33 -6.90
CA ILE A 14 10.07 -8.67 -8.21
C ILE A 14 9.12 -9.36 -9.19
N VAL A 15 9.07 -10.70 -9.21
CA VAL A 15 8.11 -11.42 -10.05
C VAL A 15 6.65 -11.10 -9.67
N ILE A 16 6.34 -10.98 -8.37
CA ILE A 16 5.01 -10.58 -7.92
C ILE A 16 4.68 -9.16 -8.38
N ILE A 17 5.63 -8.23 -8.26
CA ILE A 17 5.47 -6.84 -8.69
C ILE A 17 5.24 -6.76 -10.20
N ASP A 18 6.07 -7.42 -11.01
CA ASP A 18 5.95 -7.41 -12.46
C ASP A 18 4.63 -8.01 -12.93
N LEU A 19 4.21 -9.14 -12.35
CA LEU A 19 2.92 -9.76 -12.66
C LEU A 19 1.75 -8.86 -12.26
N TYR A 20 1.83 -8.20 -11.11
CA TYR A 20 0.78 -7.32 -10.61
C TYR A 20 0.64 -6.06 -11.48
N ILE A 21 1.75 -5.37 -11.77
CA ILE A 21 1.75 -4.15 -12.60
C ILE A 21 1.42 -4.50 -14.05
N GLY A 22 1.94 -5.62 -14.56
CA GLY A 22 1.58 -6.15 -15.87
C GLY A 22 0.09 -6.45 -15.97
N LEU A 23 -0.51 -7.08 -14.94
CA LEU A 23 -1.95 -7.31 -14.88
C LEU A 23 -2.74 -6.00 -14.87
N ALA A 24 -2.31 -4.99 -14.10
CA ALA A 24 -2.97 -3.68 -14.09
C ALA A 24 -2.90 -3.01 -15.47
N LEU A 25 -1.76 -3.11 -16.17
CA LEU A 25 -1.61 -2.57 -17.53
C LEU A 25 -2.47 -3.32 -18.56
N ILE A 26 -2.54 -4.66 -18.46
CA ILE A 26 -3.43 -5.49 -19.29
C ILE A 26 -4.89 -5.09 -19.04
N LEU A 27 -5.32 -5.01 -17.77
CA LEU A 27 -6.68 -4.60 -17.42
C LEU A 27 -7.00 -3.17 -17.84
N TYR A 28 -6.02 -2.28 -17.89
CA TYR A 28 -6.21 -0.92 -18.40
C TYR A 28 -6.57 -0.91 -19.90
N TYR A 29 -5.89 -1.71 -20.73
CA TYR A 29 -6.11 -1.71 -22.19
C TYR A 29 -7.24 -2.63 -22.64
N ILE A 30 -7.37 -3.81 -22.02
CA ILE A 30 -8.31 -4.85 -22.44
C ILE A 30 -9.32 -5.24 -21.35
N GLY A 31 -9.37 -4.53 -20.22
CA GLY A 31 -10.29 -4.88 -19.14
C GLY A 31 -11.74 -4.45 -19.38
N PRO A 32 -12.64 -4.76 -18.43
CA PRO A 32 -14.04 -4.35 -18.47
C PRO A 32 -14.26 -2.84 -18.37
N VAL A 33 -13.23 -2.06 -18.01
CA VAL A 33 -13.27 -0.60 -17.92
C VAL A 33 -12.38 -0.05 -19.02
N LYS A 34 -12.98 0.64 -19.98
CA LYS A 34 -12.27 1.26 -21.11
C LYS A 34 -12.00 2.71 -20.79
N PHE A 35 -10.71 3.07 -20.65
CA PHE A 35 -10.30 4.45 -20.39
C PHE A 35 -10.09 5.22 -21.71
N HIS A 36 -10.60 6.44 -21.75
CA HIS A 36 -10.44 7.36 -22.86
C HIS A 36 -9.36 8.37 -22.50
N SER A 37 -8.13 8.11 -22.94
CA SER A 37 -7.03 9.08 -22.86
C SER A 37 -6.24 9.07 -24.16
N PRO A 38 -5.92 10.24 -24.75
CA PRO A 38 -5.12 10.32 -25.96
C PRO A 38 -3.65 9.93 -25.72
N TYR A 39 -3.20 9.91 -24.46
CA TYR A 39 -1.80 9.68 -24.08
C TYR A 39 -1.54 8.26 -23.53
N SER A 40 -2.51 7.35 -23.68
CA SER A 40 -2.41 5.97 -23.18
C SER A 40 -1.17 5.23 -23.70
N ALA A 41 -0.77 5.43 -24.96
CA ALA A 41 0.41 4.76 -25.52
C ALA A 41 1.71 5.23 -24.83
N ILE A 42 1.86 6.54 -24.62
CA ILE A 42 3.02 7.14 -23.93
C ILE A 42 3.09 6.63 -22.48
N MET A 43 1.95 6.56 -21.80
CA MET A 43 1.85 5.97 -20.47
C MET A 43 2.32 4.51 -20.45
N GLY A 44 1.87 3.69 -21.41
CA GLY A 44 2.32 2.30 -21.54
C GLY A 44 3.83 2.19 -21.70
N VAL A 45 4.43 2.98 -22.59
CA VAL A 45 5.90 3.02 -22.77
C VAL A 45 6.60 3.44 -21.47
N TYR A 46 6.09 4.46 -20.79
CA TYR A 46 6.65 4.92 -19.52
C TYR A 46 6.65 3.82 -18.45
N ILE A 47 5.55 3.06 -18.31
CA ILE A 47 5.46 1.92 -17.39
C ILE A 47 6.43 0.80 -17.78
N LEU A 48 6.60 0.52 -19.08
CA LEU A 48 7.57 -0.48 -19.53
C LEU A 48 9.03 -0.08 -19.22
N VAL A 49 9.39 1.19 -19.44
CA VAL A 49 10.70 1.73 -19.06
C VAL A 49 10.91 1.65 -17.55
N PHE A 50 9.88 1.98 -16.78
CA PHE A 50 9.90 1.80 -15.32
C PHE A 50 10.16 0.35 -14.92
N LEU A 51 9.43 -0.63 -15.47
CA LEU A 51 9.62 -2.05 -15.16
C LEU A 51 11.04 -2.52 -15.52
N LEU A 52 11.60 -2.03 -16.63
CA LEU A 52 12.99 -2.30 -17.00
C LEU A 52 13.97 -1.77 -15.94
N ILE A 53 13.83 -0.51 -15.52
CA ILE A 53 14.69 0.10 -14.50
C ILE A 53 14.61 -0.68 -13.18
N VAL A 54 13.39 -0.99 -12.72
CA VAL A 54 13.16 -1.75 -11.49
C VAL A 54 13.86 -3.12 -11.59
N ASN A 55 13.66 -3.85 -12.67
CA ASN A 55 14.30 -5.15 -12.86
C ASN A 55 15.83 -5.05 -12.89
N CYS A 56 16.39 -4.11 -13.66
CA CYS A 56 17.83 -3.89 -13.72
C CYS A 56 18.44 -3.60 -12.35
N VAL A 57 17.81 -2.71 -11.56
CA VAL A 57 18.28 -2.38 -10.21
C VAL A 57 18.17 -3.59 -9.28
N TYR A 58 17.02 -4.28 -9.29
CA TYR A 58 16.77 -5.43 -8.43
C TYR A 58 17.78 -6.57 -8.68
N PHE A 59 17.99 -6.93 -9.95
CA PHE A 59 18.97 -7.96 -10.32
C PHE A 59 20.41 -7.55 -10.03
N ARG A 60 20.75 -6.26 -10.16
CA ARG A 60 22.07 -5.75 -9.76
C ARG A 60 22.31 -5.93 -8.25
N VAL A 61 21.30 -5.73 -7.41
CA VAL A 61 21.40 -5.98 -5.97
C VAL A 61 21.60 -7.47 -5.69
N ILE A 62 20.81 -8.36 -6.31
CA ILE A 62 20.99 -9.81 -6.17
C ILE A 62 22.41 -10.24 -6.55
N TYR A 63 22.90 -9.77 -7.71
CA TYR A 63 24.23 -10.10 -8.20
C TYR A 63 25.33 -9.66 -7.22
N ARG A 64 25.28 -8.41 -6.74
CA ARG A 64 26.22 -7.89 -5.74
C ARG A 64 26.15 -8.66 -4.42
N HIS A 65 24.95 -9.05 -4.00
CA HIS A 65 24.72 -9.81 -2.78
C HIS A 65 25.34 -11.21 -2.85
N LYS A 66 25.11 -11.93 -3.96
CA LYS A 66 25.70 -13.25 -4.21
C LYS A 66 27.22 -13.21 -4.23
N ARG A 67 27.82 -12.22 -4.92
CA ARG A 67 29.28 -12.07 -4.95
C ARG A 67 29.85 -11.92 -3.54
N LYS A 68 29.21 -11.14 -2.67
CA LYS A 68 29.62 -11.00 -1.26
C LYS A 68 29.43 -12.29 -0.45
N ARG A 69 28.32 -13.02 -0.65
CA ARG A 69 28.09 -14.30 0.04
C ARG A 69 29.11 -15.38 -0.38
N CYS A 70 29.48 -15.46 -1.66
CA CYS A 70 30.46 -16.43 -2.14
C CYS A 70 31.84 -16.26 -1.50
N ILE A 71 32.18 -15.03 -1.08
CA ILE A 71 33.46 -14.70 -0.42
C ILE A 71 33.42 -15.03 1.08
N MET A 72 32.24 -15.00 1.71
CA MET A 72 32.08 -15.32 3.13
C MET A 72 31.61 -16.78 3.28
N ALA A 73 32.56 -17.69 3.48
CA ALA A 73 32.27 -19.12 3.66
C ALA A 73 31.25 -19.37 4.79
N ILE A 74 30.12 -19.96 4.40
CA ILE A 74 29.25 -20.91 5.12
C ILE A 74 29.28 -20.80 6.66
N GLU A 75 28.52 -19.86 7.21
CA GLU A 75 27.89 -20.05 8.52
C GLU A 75 26.38 -20.17 8.34
N SER A 76 25.82 -21.18 8.98
CA SER A 76 24.51 -21.76 8.69
C SER A 76 23.32 -20.82 8.89
N PHE A 77 22.42 -20.86 7.91
CA PHE A 77 21.17 -20.10 7.79
C PHE A 77 20.05 -20.60 8.72
N ALA A 78 19.91 -20.00 9.90
CA ALA A 78 18.72 -20.15 10.75
C ALA A 78 18.45 -18.90 11.60
N TYR A 79 18.14 -17.76 10.97
CA TYR A 79 18.21 -16.47 11.69
C TYR A 79 16.87 -15.74 11.89
N VAL A 80 15.76 -16.14 11.25
CA VAL A 80 14.43 -15.59 11.63
C VAL A 80 14.10 -15.92 13.09
N ALA A 81 14.61 -17.06 13.58
CA ALA A 81 14.49 -17.48 14.98
C ALA A 81 15.25 -16.58 15.98
N SER A 82 16.22 -15.76 15.54
CA SER A 82 16.99 -14.92 16.46
C SER A 82 16.36 -13.53 16.69
N CYS A 83 15.42 -13.13 15.83
CA CYS A 83 14.67 -11.91 16.03
C CYS A 83 13.71 -12.09 17.21
N LYS A 84 13.79 -11.19 18.19
CA LYS A 84 12.88 -11.19 19.33
C LYS A 84 11.60 -10.43 18.96
N PRO A 85 10.42 -10.88 19.41
CA PRO A 85 9.19 -10.12 19.26
C PRO A 85 9.31 -8.77 19.97
N MET A 86 8.54 -7.78 19.51
CA MET A 86 8.46 -6.48 20.16
C MET A 86 8.07 -6.59 21.64
N PRO A 87 8.55 -5.70 22.51
CA PRO A 87 8.21 -5.72 23.93
C PRO A 87 6.71 -5.49 24.17
N LEU A 88 6.18 -5.94 25.31
CA LEU A 88 4.74 -5.89 25.61
C LEU A 88 4.15 -4.48 25.52
N TRP A 89 4.87 -3.45 25.99
CA TRP A 89 4.41 -2.06 25.94
C TRP A 89 4.11 -1.59 24.52
N PHE A 90 4.78 -2.15 23.51
CA PHE A 90 4.54 -1.81 22.12
C PHE A 90 3.16 -2.30 21.65
N TYR A 91 2.77 -3.51 22.06
CA TYR A 91 1.44 -4.08 21.81
C TYR A 91 0.35 -3.30 22.55
N ILE A 92 0.65 -2.83 23.78
CA ILE A 92 -0.26 -1.98 24.55
C ILE A 92 -0.54 -0.69 23.76
N CYS A 93 0.50 0.02 23.29
CA CYS A 93 0.33 1.21 22.45
C CYS A 93 -0.45 0.89 21.16
N GLY A 94 -0.14 -0.22 20.50
CA GLY A 94 -0.83 -0.68 19.30
C GLY A 94 -2.33 -0.94 19.49
N ALA A 95 -2.75 -1.36 20.68
CA ALA A 95 -4.16 -1.60 21.01
C ALA A 95 -4.89 -0.34 21.53
N ILE A 96 -4.21 0.48 22.35
CA ILE A 96 -4.78 1.69 22.96
C ILE A 96 -5.17 2.72 21.89
N ILE A 97 -4.38 2.86 20.82
CA ILE A 97 -4.64 3.88 19.79
C ILE A 97 -5.98 3.60 19.07
N PRO A 98 -6.21 2.42 18.45
CA PRO A 98 -7.52 2.09 17.87
C PRO A 98 -8.66 2.09 18.88
N PHE A 99 -8.40 1.75 20.15
CA PHE A 99 -9.39 1.84 21.22
C PHE A 99 -9.89 3.27 21.41
N PHE A 100 -9.00 4.25 21.54
CA PHE A 100 -9.40 5.65 21.65
C PHE A 100 -10.13 6.16 20.40
N MET A 101 -9.73 5.68 19.22
CA MET A 101 -10.42 6.02 17.97
C MET A 101 -11.87 5.53 17.99
N VAL A 102 -12.09 4.25 18.33
CA VAL A 102 -13.45 3.67 18.43
C VAL A 102 -14.24 4.32 19.55
N ALA A 103 -13.69 4.47 20.75
CA ALA A 103 -14.38 5.05 21.89
C ALA A 103 -14.83 6.49 21.63
N SER A 104 -13.98 7.30 20.98
CA SER A 104 -14.33 8.66 20.60
C SER A 104 -15.40 8.69 19.53
N SER A 105 -15.32 7.84 18.50
CA SER A 105 -16.36 7.80 17.48
C SER A 105 -17.68 7.32 18.07
N VAL A 106 -17.71 6.30 18.94
CA VAL A 106 -18.93 5.90 19.66
C VAL A 106 -19.51 7.05 20.48
N ARG A 107 -18.68 7.83 21.18
CA ARG A 107 -19.13 8.99 21.95
C ARG A 107 -19.77 10.06 21.05
N ILE A 108 -19.17 10.35 19.90
CA ILE A 108 -19.61 11.42 19.00
C ILE A 108 -20.83 11.00 18.17
N THR A 109 -20.82 9.77 17.67
CA THR A 109 -21.79 9.31 16.67
C THR A 109 -22.87 8.42 17.28
N GLY A 110 -22.68 7.93 18.50
CA GLY A 110 -23.44 6.82 19.05
C GLY A 110 -23.16 5.50 18.32
N PHE A 111 -23.72 4.41 18.86
CA PHE A 111 -23.97 3.19 18.09
C PHE A 111 -25.32 3.34 17.39
N THR A 112 -25.41 4.17 16.36
CA THR A 112 -26.63 4.21 15.54
C THR A 112 -26.74 2.88 14.80
N GLY A 113 -27.84 2.17 15.06
CA GLY A 113 -28.02 0.74 14.84
C GLY A 113 -27.54 0.20 13.50
N LEU A 114 -26.98 -1.01 13.55
CA LEU A 114 -26.64 -1.85 12.40
C LEU A 114 -27.93 -2.35 11.71
N SER A 115 -28.80 -1.45 11.25
CA SER A 115 -29.94 -1.85 10.42
C SER A 115 -29.45 -2.05 8.98
N GLY A 116 -29.41 -3.31 8.55
CA GLY A 116 -29.01 -3.70 7.19
C GLY A 116 -27.67 -4.43 7.12
N SER A 117 -27.16 -4.60 5.89
CA SER A 117 -25.89 -5.29 5.66
C SER A 117 -24.70 -4.43 6.09
N LEU A 118 -23.59 -5.05 6.51
CA LEU A 118 -22.34 -4.35 6.80
C LEU A 118 -21.88 -3.46 5.64
N ALA A 119 -22.10 -3.91 4.40
CA ALA A 119 -21.73 -3.18 3.20
C ALA A 119 -22.57 -1.90 3.01
N THR A 120 -23.88 -1.97 3.30
CA THR A 120 -24.77 -0.80 3.29
C THR A 120 -24.35 0.21 4.36
N TYR A 121 -24.03 -0.28 5.56
CA TYR A 121 -23.57 0.57 6.64
C TYR A 121 -22.26 1.29 6.30
N MET A 122 -21.29 0.58 5.72
CA MET A 122 -20.05 1.20 5.21
C MET A 122 -20.34 2.28 4.17
N ALA A 123 -21.29 2.05 3.26
CA ALA A 123 -21.67 3.02 2.24
C ALA A 123 -22.29 4.29 2.85
N GLN A 124 -23.16 4.14 3.84
CA GLN A 124 -23.75 5.25 4.59
C GLN A 124 -22.70 6.05 5.35
N ALA A 125 -21.84 5.37 6.13
CA ALA A 125 -20.76 6.00 6.88
C ALA A 125 -19.81 6.78 5.96
N TYR A 126 -19.46 6.21 4.80
CA TYR A 126 -18.64 6.89 3.80
C TYR A 126 -19.31 8.13 3.22
N THR A 127 -20.58 8.01 2.81
CA THR A 127 -21.35 9.11 2.20
C THR A 127 -21.53 10.25 3.19
N PHE A 128 -21.85 9.92 4.43
CA PHE A 128 -21.99 10.87 5.53
C PHE A 128 -20.67 11.62 5.83
N VAL A 129 -19.53 10.94 5.75
CA VAL A 129 -18.21 11.58 5.87
C VAL A 129 -17.93 12.51 4.69
N GLN A 130 -18.28 12.12 3.46
CA GLN A 130 -18.02 12.91 2.25
C GLN A 130 -18.94 14.12 2.11
N SER A 131 -20.19 14.05 2.58
CA SER A 131 -21.15 15.16 2.50
C SER A 131 -20.87 16.30 3.50
N GLY A 132 -19.69 16.34 4.10
CA GLY A 132 -19.29 17.38 5.07
C GLY A 132 -19.93 17.23 6.46
N GLY A 133 -20.76 16.20 6.68
CA GLY A 133 -21.61 16.07 7.87
C GLY A 133 -20.90 16.07 9.23
N ARG A 134 -19.58 15.82 9.29
CA ARG A 134 -18.77 15.86 10.54
C ARG A 134 -17.31 16.32 10.38
N TYR A 135 -16.84 16.64 9.17
CA TYR A 135 -15.41 16.93 8.96
C TYR A 135 -15.02 18.40 9.13
N GLN A 136 -15.99 19.32 9.18
CA GLN A 136 -15.70 20.75 9.25
C GLN A 136 -15.36 21.26 10.67
N GLU A 137 -15.64 20.52 11.75
CA GLU A 137 -15.47 21.07 13.12
C GLU A 137 -14.36 20.44 13.98
N GLY A 138 -13.64 19.45 13.48
CA GLY A 138 -12.47 18.95 14.22
C GLY A 138 -12.04 17.59 13.75
N LEU A 139 -10.79 17.48 13.32
CA LEU A 139 -10.11 16.20 13.38
C LEU A 139 -10.10 15.77 14.84
N ASP A 140 -10.92 14.78 15.19
CA ASP A 140 -10.95 14.15 16.51
C ASP A 140 -9.52 13.93 17.01
N LEU A 141 -9.18 14.42 18.21
CA LEU A 141 -7.87 14.24 18.85
C LEU A 141 -7.34 12.78 18.70
N PRO A 142 -8.16 11.73 18.84
CA PRO A 142 -7.76 10.35 18.54
C PRO A 142 -7.24 10.09 17.12
N MET A 143 -7.80 10.72 16.09
CA MET A 143 -7.30 10.60 14.73
C MET A 143 -5.93 11.28 14.60
N TRP A 144 -5.73 12.43 15.25
CA TRP A 144 -4.40 13.06 15.33
C TRP A 144 -3.37 12.17 16.02
N ILE A 145 -3.74 11.56 17.15
CA ILE A 145 -2.91 10.59 17.86
C ILE A 145 -2.57 9.43 16.91
N TYR A 146 -3.56 8.84 16.24
CA TYR A 146 -3.33 7.79 15.27
C TYR A 146 -2.38 8.21 14.14
N MET A 147 -2.56 9.40 13.56
CA MET A 147 -1.69 9.91 12.49
C MET A 147 -0.22 9.98 12.91
N HIS A 148 0.08 10.33 14.16
CA HIS A 148 1.46 10.46 14.66
C HIS A 148 2.04 9.14 15.18
N PHE A 149 1.17 8.26 15.69
CA PHE A 149 1.57 7.06 16.41
C PHE A 149 1.20 5.74 15.70
N ALA A 150 0.77 5.79 14.45
CA ALA A 150 0.41 4.60 13.66
C ALA A 150 1.54 3.57 13.51
N VAL A 151 2.81 3.97 13.73
CA VAL A 151 3.93 3.02 13.79
C VAL A 151 3.69 1.90 14.80
N PHE A 152 3.07 2.21 15.95
CA PHE A 152 2.74 1.18 16.94
C PHE A 152 1.71 0.19 16.43
N VAL A 153 0.69 0.68 15.71
CA VAL A 153 -0.37 -0.16 15.15
C VAL A 153 0.18 -1.06 14.04
N TYR A 154 0.85 -0.47 13.04
CA TYR A 154 1.36 -1.21 11.88
C TYR A 154 2.40 -2.25 12.28
N LEU A 155 3.36 -1.89 13.15
CA LEU A 155 4.38 -2.83 13.57
C LEU A 155 3.82 -3.89 14.52
N THR A 156 2.81 -3.59 15.34
CA THR A 156 2.11 -4.62 16.14
C THR A 156 1.46 -5.66 15.23
N ILE A 157 0.81 -5.25 14.14
CA ILE A 157 0.20 -6.17 13.17
C ILE A 157 1.26 -7.07 12.53
N ILE A 158 2.35 -6.49 12.03
CA ILE A 158 3.43 -7.23 11.38
C ILE A 158 4.12 -8.19 12.37
N ASP A 159 4.52 -7.71 13.55
CA ASP A 159 5.20 -8.47 14.59
C ASP A 159 4.31 -9.62 15.12
N GLY A 160 3.01 -9.34 15.33
CA GLY A 160 2.05 -10.32 15.79
C GLY A 160 1.84 -11.49 14.82
N ILE A 161 1.90 -11.25 13.50
CA ILE A 161 1.81 -12.31 12.48
C ILE A 161 3.10 -13.14 12.43
N LEU A 162 4.25 -12.48 12.49
CA LEU A 162 5.56 -13.14 12.38
C LEU A 162 5.83 -14.02 13.60
N PHE A 163 5.67 -13.45 14.79
CA PHE A 163 6.00 -14.07 16.08
C PHE A 163 4.77 -14.60 16.81
N PHE A 164 3.67 -14.88 16.09
CA PHE A 164 2.42 -15.34 16.71
C PHE A 164 2.62 -16.53 17.65
N LYS A 165 3.51 -17.47 17.32
CA LYS A 165 3.78 -18.64 18.16
C LYS A 165 4.56 -18.27 19.43
N ASP A 166 5.53 -17.38 19.30
CA ASP A 166 6.47 -16.99 20.36
C ASP A 166 5.89 -15.92 21.28
N ASN A 167 4.77 -15.30 20.89
CA ASN A 167 4.07 -14.31 21.69
C ASN A 167 3.34 -14.93 22.88
N THR A 168 3.42 -14.24 24.02
CA THR A 168 2.63 -14.53 25.22
C THR A 168 1.14 -14.35 24.92
N VAL A 169 0.27 -14.95 25.75
CA VAL A 169 -1.19 -14.81 25.63
C VAL A 169 -1.61 -13.34 25.65
N ALA A 170 -1.03 -12.53 26.54
CA ALA A 170 -1.28 -11.09 26.60
C ALA A 170 -0.98 -10.37 25.28
N LYS A 171 0.18 -10.64 24.65
CA LYS A 171 0.53 -10.07 23.34
C LYS A 171 -0.43 -10.51 22.23
N LYS A 172 -0.87 -11.77 22.24
CA LYS A 172 -1.85 -12.30 21.28
C LYS A 172 -3.20 -11.60 21.41
N ILE A 173 -3.67 -11.40 22.64
CA ILE A 173 -4.91 -10.66 22.93
C ILE A 173 -4.76 -9.22 22.44
N LEU A 174 -3.70 -8.51 22.83
CA LEU A 174 -3.48 -7.11 22.42
C LEU A 174 -3.36 -6.95 20.90
N TRP A 175 -2.68 -7.88 20.22
CA TRP A 175 -2.61 -7.90 18.76
C TRP A 175 -4.00 -8.06 18.13
N PHE A 176 -4.77 -9.04 18.60
CA PHE A 176 -6.12 -9.28 18.10
C PHE A 176 -7.04 -8.08 18.36
N THR A 177 -6.99 -7.52 19.56
CA THR A 177 -7.72 -6.30 19.94
C THR A 177 -7.34 -5.12 19.04
N SER A 178 -6.04 -4.88 18.81
CA SER A 178 -5.56 -3.83 17.90
C SER A 178 -6.13 -4.00 16.49
N LEU A 179 -6.06 -5.22 15.95
CA LEU A 179 -6.56 -5.54 14.62
C LEU A 179 -8.08 -5.34 14.49
N VAL A 180 -8.85 -5.89 15.44
CA VAL A 180 -10.31 -5.81 15.43
C VAL A 180 -10.78 -4.36 15.61
N LEU A 181 -10.20 -3.61 16.55
CA LEU A 181 -10.58 -2.21 16.77
C LEU A 181 -10.19 -1.32 15.59
N LEU A 182 -9.05 -1.56 14.95
CA LEU A 182 -8.65 -0.81 13.75
C LEU A 182 -9.64 -1.07 12.60
N ILE A 183 -9.97 -2.34 12.35
CA ILE A 183 -10.95 -2.72 11.33
C ILE A 183 -12.32 -2.11 11.66
N ALA A 184 -12.78 -2.27 12.91
CA ALA A 184 -14.05 -1.72 13.37
C ALA A 184 -14.10 -0.20 13.18
N TYR A 185 -13.04 0.54 13.53
CA TYR A 185 -12.99 1.98 13.30
C TYR A 185 -13.21 2.34 11.81
N PHE A 186 -12.41 1.76 10.93
CA PHE A 186 -12.43 2.15 9.52
C PHE A 186 -13.65 1.63 8.75
N VAL A 187 -14.18 0.48 9.15
CA VAL A 187 -15.40 -0.10 8.58
C VAL A 187 -16.63 0.62 9.11
N LEU A 188 -16.77 0.74 10.43
CA LEU A 188 -18.00 1.19 11.03
C LEU A 188 -18.13 2.72 11.04
N PHE A 189 -17.04 3.44 11.32
CA PHE A 189 -17.13 4.89 11.53
C PHE A 189 -16.64 5.71 10.33
N ARG A 190 -15.72 5.17 9.53
CA ARG A 190 -15.21 5.85 8.33
C ARG A 190 -15.84 5.36 7.03
N GLY A 191 -16.29 4.11 6.98
CA GLY A 191 -16.77 3.47 5.74
C GLY A 191 -15.71 3.32 4.66
N THR A 192 -14.42 3.50 4.98
CA THR A 192 -13.33 3.46 3.99
C THR A 192 -12.69 2.08 3.94
N GLN A 193 -12.40 1.59 2.73
CA GLN A 193 -11.73 0.30 2.53
C GLN A 193 -10.20 0.40 2.49
N LYS A 194 -9.63 1.62 2.48
CA LYS A 194 -8.18 1.85 2.38
C LYS A 194 -7.40 1.09 3.45
N THR A 195 -7.74 1.29 4.73
CA THR A 195 -6.99 0.66 5.83
C THR A 195 -7.12 -0.86 5.82
N LEU A 196 -8.24 -1.41 5.33
CA LEU A 196 -8.34 -2.86 5.11
C LEU A 196 -7.33 -3.33 4.08
N GLY A 197 -7.18 -2.59 2.98
CA GLY A 197 -6.13 -2.82 1.98
C GLY A 197 -4.73 -2.74 2.58
N ASP A 198 -4.43 -1.71 3.36
CA ASP A 198 -3.11 -1.54 4.02
C ASP A 198 -2.81 -2.73 4.96
N VAL A 199 -3.76 -3.11 5.82
CA VAL A 199 -3.64 -4.26 6.75
C VAL A 199 -3.47 -5.58 5.99
N PHE A 200 -4.22 -5.76 4.90
CA PHE A 200 -4.11 -6.93 4.05
C PHE A 200 -2.70 -7.02 3.41
N VAL A 201 -2.19 -5.92 2.85
CA VAL A 201 -0.88 -5.87 2.20
C VAL A 201 0.25 -6.15 3.19
N ILE A 202 0.24 -5.52 4.37
CA ILE A 202 1.28 -5.77 5.39
C ILE A 202 1.19 -7.19 5.95
N GLY A 203 -0.03 -7.72 6.11
CA GLY A 203 -0.25 -9.08 6.59
C GLY A 203 0.21 -10.15 5.59
N ALA A 204 -0.17 -9.98 4.31
CA ALA A 204 0.32 -10.82 3.21
C ALA A 204 1.84 -10.77 3.08
N SER A 205 2.45 -9.59 3.26
CA SER A 205 3.90 -9.41 3.28
C SER A 205 4.57 -10.18 4.42
N ALA A 206 4.02 -10.10 5.64
CA ALA A 206 4.52 -10.84 6.79
C ALA A 206 4.42 -12.36 6.61
N ILE A 207 3.31 -12.85 6.04
CA ILE A 207 3.15 -14.27 5.67
C ILE A 207 4.18 -14.67 4.61
N LEU A 208 4.35 -13.86 3.56
CA LEU A 208 5.33 -14.10 2.50
C LEU A 208 6.75 -14.22 3.08
N VAL A 209 7.13 -13.28 3.94
CA VAL A 209 8.41 -13.32 4.66
C VAL A 209 8.56 -14.64 5.40
N ARG A 210 7.58 -15.01 6.24
CA ARG A 210 7.62 -16.26 7.02
C ARG A 210 7.79 -17.52 6.15
N VAL A 211 7.10 -17.57 5.01
CA VAL A 211 7.14 -18.71 4.06
C VAL A 211 8.53 -18.88 3.44
N TYR A 212 9.22 -17.78 3.12
CA TYR A 212 10.44 -17.80 2.32
C TYR A 212 11.73 -17.66 3.13
N SER A 213 11.65 -17.10 4.34
CA SER A 213 12.79 -16.92 5.24
C SER A 213 13.08 -18.15 6.11
N THR A 214 12.12 -19.07 6.28
CA THR A 214 12.29 -20.26 7.12
C THR A 214 12.68 -21.48 6.27
N ASN A 215 13.96 -21.88 6.31
CA ASN A 215 14.45 -23.09 5.62
C ASN A 215 13.84 -24.41 6.13
N SER A 216 13.38 -24.43 7.38
CA SER A 216 12.80 -25.61 8.04
C SER A 216 11.37 -25.97 7.56
N ILE A 217 10.68 -25.07 6.85
CA ILE A 217 9.33 -25.37 6.36
C ILE A 217 9.41 -26.42 5.24
N ARG A 218 8.98 -27.65 5.55
CA ARG A 218 8.88 -28.76 4.58
C ARG A 218 8.13 -28.29 3.32
N LYS A 219 8.60 -28.69 2.12
CA LYS A 219 8.02 -28.32 0.81
C LYS A 219 6.48 -28.40 0.77
N LYS A 220 5.88 -29.41 1.39
CA LYS A 220 4.42 -29.60 1.51
C LYS A 220 3.70 -28.44 2.21
N HIS A 221 4.25 -27.96 3.33
CA HIS A 221 3.67 -26.84 4.09
C HIS A 221 3.77 -25.52 3.32
N LYS A 222 4.86 -25.33 2.57
CA LYS A 222 5.03 -24.15 1.71
C LYS A 222 3.95 -24.07 0.62
N LYS A 223 3.67 -25.18 -0.09
CA LYS A 223 2.58 -25.23 -1.08
C LYS A 223 1.22 -24.90 -0.44
N LYS A 224 0.94 -25.47 0.73
CA LYS A 224 -0.29 -25.18 1.49
C LYS A 224 -0.38 -23.69 1.85
N MET A 225 0.69 -23.07 2.34
CA MET A 225 0.67 -21.64 2.70
C MET A 225 0.49 -20.73 1.48
N ILE A 226 1.13 -21.02 0.35
CA ILE A 226 0.93 -20.26 -0.89
C ILE A 226 -0.52 -20.39 -1.38
N PHE A 227 -1.07 -21.61 -1.34
CA PHE A 227 -2.48 -21.83 -1.67
C PHE A 227 -3.42 -21.05 -0.75
N MET A 228 -3.19 -21.09 0.57
CA MET A 228 -3.96 -20.30 1.54
C MET A 228 -3.83 -18.79 1.31
N LEU A 229 -2.63 -18.29 0.98
CA LEU A 229 -2.42 -16.88 0.64
C LEU A 229 -3.19 -16.51 -0.63
N THR A 230 -3.20 -17.39 -1.63
CA THR A 230 -3.95 -17.18 -2.88
C THR A 230 -5.45 -17.13 -2.60
N LEU A 231 -5.98 -18.06 -1.81
CA LEU A 231 -7.37 -18.03 -1.37
C LEU A 231 -7.71 -16.78 -0.57
N LEU A 232 -6.78 -16.31 0.28
CA LEU A 232 -6.95 -15.08 1.04
C LEU A 232 -7.03 -13.85 0.13
N VAL A 233 -6.17 -13.75 -0.89
CA VAL A 233 -6.19 -12.67 -1.91
C VAL A 233 -7.50 -12.70 -2.69
N VAL A 234 -7.92 -13.86 -3.16
CA VAL A 234 -9.17 -14.01 -3.94
C VAL A 234 -10.38 -13.69 -3.06
N GLY A 235 -10.44 -14.23 -1.84
CA GLY A 235 -11.51 -13.94 -0.89
C GLY A 235 -11.60 -12.46 -0.53
N PHE A 236 -10.44 -11.82 -0.30
CA PHE A 236 -10.38 -10.38 -0.05
C PHE A 236 -10.89 -9.56 -1.24
N ALA A 237 -10.50 -9.92 -2.48
CA ALA A 237 -10.99 -9.25 -3.69
C ALA A 237 -12.50 -9.38 -3.87
N ILE A 238 -13.08 -10.57 -3.59
CA ILE A 238 -14.53 -10.81 -3.64
C ILE A 238 -15.25 -9.95 -2.59
N VAL A 239 -14.74 -9.88 -1.37
CA VAL A 239 -15.31 -9.05 -0.29
C VAL A 239 -15.27 -7.57 -0.69
N LEU A 240 -14.13 -7.07 -1.17
CA LEU A 240 -14.02 -5.68 -1.63
C LEU A 240 -14.98 -5.39 -2.78
N ALA A 241 -15.03 -6.26 -3.79
CA ALA A 241 -15.96 -6.11 -4.91
C ALA A 241 -17.42 -6.06 -4.40
N THR A 242 -17.79 -6.91 -3.46
CA THR A 242 -19.15 -6.93 -2.89
C THR A 242 -19.46 -5.62 -2.16
N ILE A 243 -18.54 -5.12 -1.33
CA ILE A 243 -18.74 -3.85 -0.62
C ILE A 243 -18.82 -2.68 -1.61
N MET A 244 -17.96 -2.67 -2.64
CA MET A 244 -18.00 -1.64 -3.69
C MET A 244 -19.31 -1.66 -4.49
N GLY A 245 -19.81 -2.86 -4.84
CA GLY A 245 -21.08 -3.02 -5.52
C GLY A 245 -22.26 -2.52 -4.68
N ALA A 246 -22.29 -2.87 -3.39
CA ALA A 246 -23.31 -2.38 -2.46
C ALA A 246 -23.26 -0.85 -2.32
N ARG A 247 -22.07 -0.25 -2.26
CA ARG A 247 -21.90 1.21 -2.21
C ARG A 247 -22.45 1.88 -3.46
N LEU A 248 -22.18 1.35 -4.64
CA LEU A 248 -22.70 1.93 -5.88
C LEU A 248 -24.23 1.82 -5.96
N ASN A 249 -24.80 0.68 -5.56
CA ASN A 249 -26.26 0.53 -5.53
C ASN A 249 -26.90 1.52 -4.56
N TYR A 250 -26.31 1.72 -3.39
CA TYR A 250 -26.79 2.73 -2.43
C TYR A 250 -26.75 4.15 -3.01
N LEU A 251 -25.67 4.51 -3.71
CA LEU A 251 -25.56 5.82 -4.37
C LEU A 251 -26.63 6.01 -5.47
N ASP A 252 -26.87 4.96 -6.27
CA ASP A 252 -27.95 4.96 -7.27
C ASP A 252 -29.32 5.16 -6.61
N GLU A 253 -29.59 4.48 -5.48
CA GLU A 253 -30.85 4.58 -4.72
C GLU A 253 -31.11 6.00 -4.17
N ILE A 254 -30.08 6.71 -3.74
CA ILE A 254 -30.20 8.09 -3.24
C ILE A 254 -30.09 9.15 -4.36
N GLY A 255 -30.17 8.75 -5.63
CA GLY A 255 -30.18 9.66 -6.78
C GLY A 255 -28.81 10.22 -7.17
N TYR A 256 -27.73 9.80 -6.52
CA TYR A 256 -26.36 10.09 -6.93
C TYR A 256 -25.97 9.15 -8.06
N SER A 257 -26.37 9.49 -9.28
CA SER A 257 -25.93 8.75 -10.47
C SER A 257 -24.42 8.96 -10.68
N ALA A 258 -23.62 8.07 -10.09
CA ALA A 258 -22.18 7.98 -10.34
C ALA A 258 -21.86 7.79 -11.84
N SER A 259 -22.88 7.42 -12.63
CA SER A 259 -22.79 7.17 -14.06
C SER A 259 -22.91 8.41 -14.96
N SER A 260 -23.33 9.59 -14.48
CA SER A 260 -23.53 10.76 -15.36
C SER A 260 -22.30 11.68 -15.45
N ILE A 261 -21.58 11.90 -14.34
CA ILE A 261 -20.44 12.85 -14.28
C ILE A 261 -19.16 12.28 -14.92
N HIS A 262 -19.09 10.95 -15.10
CA HIS A 262 -17.82 10.28 -15.32
C HIS A 262 -17.63 9.58 -16.68
N ARG A 263 -18.67 9.49 -17.53
CA ARG A 263 -18.58 8.84 -18.86
C ARG A 263 -17.57 9.51 -19.81
N LYS A 264 -17.18 10.77 -19.54
CA LYS A 264 -16.18 11.48 -20.33
C LYS A 264 -14.84 10.72 -20.41
N PHE A 265 -14.43 10.07 -19.33
CA PHE A 265 -13.09 9.50 -19.22
C PHE A 265 -13.04 7.97 -19.24
N TRP A 266 -14.15 7.29 -18.97
CA TRP A 266 -14.21 5.84 -19.08
C TRP A 266 -15.62 5.32 -19.33
N ASP A 267 -15.66 4.13 -19.93
CA ASP A 267 -16.86 3.31 -20.06
C ASP A 267 -16.70 1.97 -19.34
N THR A 268 -17.80 1.44 -18.82
CA THR A 268 -17.81 0.14 -18.13
C THR A 268 -18.67 -0.87 -18.90
N ASN A 269 -18.07 -1.99 -19.28
CA ASN A 269 -18.74 -3.12 -19.92
C ASN A 269 -19.02 -4.23 -18.90
N LEU A 270 -20.23 -4.25 -18.33
CA LEU A 270 -20.64 -5.30 -17.39
C LEU A 270 -20.88 -6.67 -18.07
N ASN A 271 -20.96 -6.70 -19.40
CA ASN A 271 -21.08 -7.93 -20.20
C ASN A 271 -19.72 -8.43 -20.70
N TYR A 272 -18.61 -7.90 -20.16
CA TYR A 272 -17.27 -8.34 -20.49
C TYR A 272 -17.08 -9.84 -20.16
N PRO A 273 -16.42 -10.65 -21.02
CA PRO A 273 -16.35 -12.11 -20.84
C PRO A 273 -15.92 -12.57 -19.44
N LEU A 274 -14.94 -11.90 -18.81
CA LEU A 274 -14.48 -12.23 -17.45
C LEU A 274 -15.54 -12.01 -16.37
N LEU A 275 -16.52 -11.12 -16.59
CA LEU A 275 -17.55 -10.79 -15.61
C LEU A 275 -18.85 -11.59 -15.80
N ARG A 276 -19.05 -12.22 -16.97
CA ARG A 276 -20.33 -12.90 -17.31
C ARG A 276 -20.73 -13.99 -16.31
N PHE A 277 -19.76 -14.64 -15.68
CA PHE A 277 -20.01 -15.72 -14.71
C PHE A 277 -20.41 -15.22 -13.32
N LEU A 278 -20.33 -13.91 -13.06
CA LEU A 278 -20.64 -13.33 -11.76
C LEU A 278 -22.10 -12.82 -11.71
N PRO A 279 -22.75 -12.81 -10.53
CA PRO A 279 -24.04 -12.12 -10.33
C PRO A 279 -23.92 -10.62 -10.65
N MET A 280 -25.01 -10.00 -11.12
CA MET A 280 -24.98 -8.59 -11.57
C MET A 280 -24.45 -7.62 -10.51
N SER A 281 -24.84 -7.82 -9.24
CA SER A 281 -24.36 -7.02 -8.11
C SER A 281 -22.84 -7.11 -7.92
N THR A 282 -22.28 -8.31 -8.10
CA THR A 282 -20.84 -8.55 -8.02
C THR A 282 -20.10 -8.07 -9.27
N ARG A 283 -20.71 -8.12 -10.47
CA ARG A 283 -20.12 -7.59 -11.72
C ARG A 283 -19.75 -6.13 -11.60
N ARG A 284 -20.69 -5.31 -11.09
CA ARG A 284 -20.45 -3.87 -10.83
C ARG A 284 -19.27 -3.69 -9.89
N GLY A 285 -19.29 -4.41 -8.76
CA GLY A 285 -18.21 -4.41 -7.79
C GLY A 285 -16.83 -4.73 -8.36
N PHE A 286 -16.73 -5.78 -9.18
CA PHE A 286 -15.47 -6.14 -9.85
C PHE A 286 -15.03 -5.10 -10.88
N ALA A 287 -15.96 -4.56 -11.68
CA ALA A 287 -15.64 -3.47 -12.58
C ALA A 287 -15.12 -2.24 -11.83
N THR A 288 -15.69 -1.92 -10.68
CA THR A 288 -15.19 -0.86 -9.78
C THR A 288 -13.81 -1.18 -9.23
N LEU A 289 -13.54 -2.43 -8.84
CA LEU A 289 -12.22 -2.85 -8.40
C LEU A 289 -11.17 -2.68 -9.52
N VAL A 290 -11.51 -3.07 -10.75
CA VAL A 290 -10.66 -2.83 -11.94
C VAL A 290 -10.46 -1.34 -12.17
N PHE A 291 -11.51 -0.53 -12.05
CA PHE A 291 -11.41 0.93 -12.14
C PHE A 291 -10.42 1.47 -11.10
N TYR A 292 -10.54 1.12 -9.82
CA TYR A 292 -9.60 1.59 -8.79
C TYR A 292 -8.18 1.08 -8.99
N LEU A 293 -8.00 -0.08 -9.60
CA LEU A 293 -6.68 -0.61 -9.91
C LEU A 293 -5.99 0.20 -11.04
N CYS A 294 -6.77 0.70 -12.00
CA CYS A 294 -6.26 1.21 -13.26
C CYS A 294 -6.44 2.73 -13.45
N ASN A 295 -7.35 3.39 -12.74
CA ASN A 295 -7.67 4.80 -12.97
C ASN A 295 -6.46 5.72 -12.73
N GLY A 296 -5.57 5.38 -11.81
CA GLY A 296 -4.32 6.11 -11.59
C GLY A 296 -3.39 6.10 -12.80
N LEU A 297 -3.43 5.06 -13.64
CA LEU A 297 -2.72 5.02 -14.92
C LEU A 297 -3.35 5.96 -15.96
N CYS A 298 -4.67 6.13 -15.92
CA CYS A 298 -5.34 7.17 -16.72
C CYS A 298 -4.88 8.56 -16.27
N GLY A 299 -4.89 8.84 -14.97
CA GLY A 299 -4.37 10.10 -14.42
C GLY A 299 -2.90 10.34 -14.80
N LEU A 300 -2.06 9.30 -14.78
CA LEU A 300 -0.68 9.38 -15.27
C LEU A 300 -0.60 9.83 -16.74
N SER A 301 -1.44 9.26 -17.60
CA SER A 301 -1.42 9.59 -19.03
C SER A 301 -1.69 11.07 -19.28
N TYR A 302 -2.64 11.69 -18.56
CA TYR A 302 -2.89 13.13 -18.64
C TYR A 302 -1.72 13.96 -18.08
N CYS A 303 -1.17 13.55 -16.93
CA CYS A 303 -0.04 14.25 -16.32
C CYS A 303 1.23 14.22 -17.17
N LEU A 304 1.49 13.15 -17.94
CA LEU A 304 2.65 13.06 -18.83
C LEU A 304 2.67 14.14 -19.91
N ALA A 305 1.51 14.69 -20.27
CA ALA A 305 1.38 15.78 -21.24
C ALA A 305 1.40 17.18 -20.60
N SER A 306 1.40 17.28 -19.27
CA SER A 306 1.40 18.56 -18.57
C SER A 306 2.83 19.11 -18.41
N PRO A 307 3.04 20.43 -18.40
CA PRO A 307 4.36 21.02 -18.19
C PRO A 307 4.84 20.81 -16.73
N PHE A 308 6.15 20.73 -16.53
CA PHE A 308 6.75 20.65 -15.18
C PHE A 308 6.66 22.01 -14.46
N THR A 309 6.33 21.95 -13.18
CA THR A 309 6.42 23.09 -12.25
C THR A 309 6.86 22.51 -10.93
N TRP A 310 7.92 23.05 -10.35
CA TRP A 310 8.48 22.50 -9.13
C TRP A 310 7.57 22.80 -7.94
N THR A 311 7.25 21.76 -7.16
CA THR A 311 6.47 21.87 -5.92
C THR A 311 7.34 21.99 -4.65
N TYR A 312 8.63 22.33 -4.80
CA TYR A 312 9.55 22.57 -3.68
C TYR A 312 9.71 21.37 -2.72
N GLY A 313 9.53 20.15 -3.21
CA GLY A 313 9.61 18.92 -2.39
C GLY A 313 8.31 18.55 -1.67
N LEU A 314 7.21 19.28 -1.91
CA LEU A 314 5.94 19.10 -1.22
C LEU A 314 4.86 18.41 -2.08
N GLY A 315 5.10 18.20 -3.38
CA GLY A 315 4.12 17.54 -4.26
C GLY A 315 3.91 16.06 -3.93
N THR A 316 4.97 15.40 -3.46
CA THR A 316 4.96 14.01 -2.98
C THR A 316 4.17 13.86 -1.68
N PHE A 317 4.04 14.93 -0.88
CA PHE A 317 3.45 14.91 0.46
C PHE A 317 2.24 15.87 0.58
N PRO A 318 1.09 15.56 -0.06
CA PRO A 318 -0.10 16.41 -0.04
C PRO A 318 -0.54 16.87 1.35
N ASP A 319 -0.60 15.97 2.34
CA ASP A 319 -0.98 16.34 3.71
C ASP A 319 0.00 17.35 4.34
N LEU A 320 1.30 17.23 4.05
CA LEU A 320 2.30 18.18 4.55
C LEU A 320 2.19 19.53 3.83
N ALA A 321 1.99 19.49 2.51
CA ALA A 321 1.75 20.67 1.69
C ALA A 321 0.53 21.46 2.19
N ASP A 322 -0.55 20.76 2.57
CA ASP A 322 -1.76 21.38 3.12
C ASP A 322 -1.52 22.01 4.51
N VAL A 323 -0.80 21.33 5.42
CA VAL A 323 -0.43 21.91 6.72
C VAL A 323 0.42 23.18 6.56
N LEU A 324 1.43 23.14 5.68
CA LEU A 324 2.28 24.29 5.41
C LEU A 324 1.53 25.40 4.66
N GLY A 325 0.65 25.03 3.74
CA GLY A 325 -0.23 25.97 3.02
C GLY A 325 -1.13 26.73 3.96
N ARG A 326 -1.78 26.04 4.90
CA ARG A 326 -2.62 26.68 5.94
C ARG A 326 -1.82 27.54 6.92
N ARG A 327 -0.58 27.15 7.24
CA ARG A 327 0.27 27.89 8.20
C ARG A 327 0.95 29.12 7.60
N PHE A 328 1.36 29.05 6.34
CA PHE A 328 2.21 30.05 5.69
C PHE A 328 1.56 30.71 4.47
N GLY A 329 0.32 30.35 4.11
CA GLY A 329 -0.39 30.89 2.95
C GLY A 329 0.16 30.39 1.60
N LEU A 330 0.85 29.25 1.57
CA LEU A 330 1.47 28.70 0.36
C LEU A 330 0.47 27.92 -0.49
N ASN A 331 0.27 28.32 -1.75
CA ASN A 331 -0.53 27.55 -2.71
C ASN A 331 0.33 26.61 -3.56
N ILE A 332 0.90 25.59 -2.93
CA ILE A 332 1.73 24.57 -3.60
C ILE A 332 0.90 23.71 -4.55
N TYR A 333 -0.38 23.54 -4.24
CA TYR A 333 -1.24 22.59 -4.90
C TYR A 333 -1.37 22.84 -6.40
N GLN A 334 -1.48 24.12 -6.78
CA GLN A 334 -1.61 24.55 -8.17
C GLN A 334 -0.39 24.17 -9.04
N HIS A 335 0.77 23.95 -8.41
CA HIS A 335 1.99 23.58 -9.13
C HIS A 335 2.08 22.08 -9.41
N THR A 336 1.24 21.26 -8.76
CA THR A 336 1.27 19.80 -8.93
C THR A 336 0.84 19.37 -10.32
N TYR A 337 1.36 18.22 -10.77
CA TYR A 337 0.91 17.61 -12.02
C TYR A 337 -0.59 17.29 -12.02
N MET A 338 -1.15 16.86 -10.88
CA MET A 338 -2.58 16.51 -10.77
C MET A 338 -3.46 17.73 -11.00
N TYR A 339 -3.11 18.87 -10.39
CA TYR A 339 -3.88 20.10 -10.58
C TYR A 339 -3.85 20.55 -12.04
N LYS A 340 -2.69 20.52 -12.69
CA LYS A 340 -2.57 20.87 -14.11
C LYS A 340 -3.34 19.93 -15.04
N ALA A 341 -3.33 18.63 -14.75
CA ALA A 341 -4.13 17.66 -15.48
C ALA A 341 -5.64 17.92 -15.33
N TYR A 342 -6.06 18.34 -14.14
CA TYR A 342 -7.42 18.78 -13.91
C TYR A 342 -7.77 20.03 -14.72
N GLU A 343 -6.99 21.12 -14.61
CA GLU A 343 -7.26 22.37 -15.32
C GLU A 343 -7.30 22.19 -16.85
N THR A 344 -6.44 21.32 -17.40
CA THR A 344 -6.31 21.15 -18.85
C THR A 344 -7.32 20.15 -19.42
N TYR A 345 -7.57 19.05 -18.71
CA TYR A 345 -8.32 17.90 -19.26
C TYR A 345 -9.63 17.61 -18.50
N GLY A 346 -9.76 18.13 -17.28
CA GLY A 346 -10.87 17.89 -16.36
C GLY A 346 -10.72 16.61 -15.52
N TRP A 347 -9.52 15.98 -15.50
CA TRP A 347 -9.28 14.79 -14.66
C TRP A 347 -9.12 15.23 -13.20
N HIS A 348 -10.20 15.13 -12.42
CA HIS A 348 -10.32 15.76 -11.11
C HIS A 348 -9.32 15.21 -10.09
N HIS A 349 -8.56 16.12 -9.49
CA HIS A 349 -7.42 15.81 -8.64
C HIS A 349 -7.76 15.20 -7.27
N SER A 350 -8.97 15.42 -6.75
CA SER A 350 -9.44 14.90 -5.46
C SER A 350 -10.44 13.75 -5.56
N GLU A 351 -11.11 13.59 -6.70
CA GLU A 351 -12.13 12.56 -6.90
C GLU A 351 -11.54 11.32 -7.57
N GLN A 352 -10.58 11.54 -8.48
CA GLN A 352 -9.94 10.50 -9.25
C GLN A 352 -8.52 10.31 -8.75
N TRP A 353 -8.08 9.04 -8.73
CA TRP A 353 -6.73 8.77 -8.31
C TRP A 353 -5.74 9.01 -9.45
N HIS A 354 -4.51 9.25 -9.04
CA HIS A 354 -3.34 9.36 -9.89
C HIS A 354 -2.36 8.29 -9.45
N SER A 355 -1.66 7.62 -10.36
CA SER A 355 -0.60 6.67 -9.98
C SER A 355 0.45 7.36 -9.09
N LEU A 356 1.39 6.60 -8.51
CA LEU A 356 2.46 7.18 -7.69
C LEU A 356 3.31 8.23 -8.46
N PHE A 357 3.47 8.08 -9.78
CA PHE A 357 4.47 8.85 -10.52
C PHE A 357 4.20 10.35 -10.60
N PRO A 358 2.98 10.86 -10.87
CA PRO A 358 2.74 12.29 -10.88
C PRO A 358 3.08 12.96 -9.53
N TYR A 359 2.86 12.27 -8.40
CA TYR A 359 3.21 12.80 -7.08
C TYR A 359 4.71 13.03 -6.96
N LEU A 360 5.51 12.00 -7.26
CA LEU A 360 6.98 12.10 -7.27
C LEU A 360 7.46 13.11 -8.32
N ALA A 361 6.89 13.07 -9.52
CA ALA A 361 7.28 13.91 -10.63
C ALA A 361 7.05 15.40 -10.35
N SER A 362 6.09 15.75 -9.50
CA SER A 362 5.85 17.16 -9.12
C SER A 362 7.09 17.76 -8.44
N ASP A 363 7.89 16.94 -7.76
CA ASP A 363 9.12 17.38 -7.11
C ASP A 363 10.39 17.17 -7.96
N VAL A 364 10.41 16.16 -8.83
CA VAL A 364 11.65 15.74 -9.52
C VAL A 364 11.52 15.48 -11.03
N THR A 365 10.43 15.87 -11.69
CA THR A 365 10.05 15.49 -13.07
C THR A 365 9.76 13.99 -13.24
N PHE A 366 9.19 13.57 -14.37
CA PHE A 366 8.94 12.15 -14.64
C PHE A 366 10.21 11.30 -14.75
N ILE A 367 11.29 11.85 -15.33
CA ILE A 367 12.58 11.14 -15.37
C ILE A 367 13.13 10.98 -13.95
N GLY A 368 13.06 12.03 -13.13
CA GLY A 368 13.47 11.91 -11.72
C GLY A 368 12.60 10.96 -10.92
N ALA A 369 11.29 10.86 -11.21
CA ALA A 369 10.42 9.88 -10.57
C ALA A 369 10.88 8.43 -10.85
N LEU A 370 11.34 8.14 -12.07
CA LEU A 370 11.96 6.85 -12.40
C LEU A 370 13.25 6.60 -11.59
N VAL A 371 14.09 7.62 -11.42
CA VAL A 371 15.31 7.54 -10.60
C VAL A 371 14.98 7.28 -9.13
N VAL A 372 14.00 7.99 -8.57
CA VAL A 372 13.50 7.79 -7.20
C VAL A 372 12.98 6.36 -7.04
N MET A 373 12.21 5.84 -7.99
CA MET A 373 11.73 4.47 -7.94
C MET A 373 12.85 3.44 -8.10
N GLY A 374 13.89 3.74 -8.86
CA GLY A 374 15.13 2.95 -8.87
C GLY A 374 15.75 2.86 -7.47
N PHE A 375 15.82 3.98 -6.74
CA PHE A 375 16.31 3.98 -5.35
C PHE A 375 15.39 3.19 -4.39
N VAL A 376 14.07 3.36 -4.49
CA VAL A 376 13.10 2.56 -3.71
C VAL A 376 13.29 1.07 -3.99
N THR A 377 13.48 0.68 -5.25
CA THR A 377 13.75 -0.69 -5.66
C THR A 377 15.05 -1.23 -5.05
N TYR A 378 16.10 -0.41 -5.04
CA TYR A 378 17.38 -0.77 -4.43
C TYR A 378 17.21 -1.08 -2.93
N LEU A 379 16.52 -0.21 -2.19
CA LEU A 379 16.21 -0.45 -0.77
C LEU A 379 15.35 -1.70 -0.58
N TYR A 380 14.31 -1.86 -1.39
CA TYR A 380 13.40 -3.01 -1.35
C TYR A 380 14.14 -4.34 -1.57
N ALA A 381 15.02 -4.40 -2.57
CA ALA A 381 15.86 -5.55 -2.84
C ALA A 381 16.82 -5.86 -1.69
N ILE A 382 17.45 -4.84 -1.10
CA ILE A 382 18.35 -5.03 0.06
C ILE A 382 17.59 -5.58 1.25
N CYS A 383 16.44 -4.99 1.60
CA CYS A 383 15.62 -5.49 2.70
C CYS A 383 15.24 -6.96 2.47
N TRP A 384 14.87 -7.33 1.24
CA TRP A 384 14.58 -8.73 0.92
C TRP A 384 15.80 -9.65 1.08
N MET A 385 16.98 -9.25 0.57
CA MET A 385 18.21 -10.03 0.73
C MET A 385 18.59 -10.19 2.20
N GLU A 386 18.43 -9.13 3.00
CA GLU A 386 18.66 -9.15 4.44
C GLU A 386 17.67 -10.07 5.15
N ILE A 387 16.39 -10.08 4.77
CA ILE A 387 15.38 -11.00 5.30
C ILE A 387 15.74 -12.46 5.01
N LEU A 388 16.25 -12.76 3.80
CA LEU A 388 16.71 -14.10 3.44
C LEU A 388 17.99 -14.51 4.19
N ASP A 389 18.83 -13.54 4.55
CA ASP A 389 19.95 -13.73 5.51
C ASP A 389 19.47 -13.77 6.98
N GLY A 390 18.19 -13.50 7.23
CA GLY A 390 17.56 -13.27 8.52
C GLY A 390 18.03 -12.03 9.29
N LYS A 391 18.74 -11.10 8.66
CA LYS A 391 19.24 -9.88 9.31
C LYS A 391 18.11 -8.95 9.79
N GLY A 392 17.78 -9.02 11.08
CA GLY A 392 17.08 -8.03 11.91
C GLY A 392 15.66 -7.62 11.50
N SER A 393 14.74 -7.52 12.46
CA SER A 393 13.31 -7.24 12.24
C SER A 393 13.01 -5.97 11.44
N TRP A 394 13.85 -4.94 11.50
CA TRP A 394 13.65 -3.68 10.77
C TRP A 394 13.63 -3.83 9.25
N SER A 395 14.35 -4.80 8.67
CA SER A 395 14.23 -5.08 7.23
C SER A 395 12.86 -5.63 6.88
N ILE A 396 12.30 -6.48 7.76
CA ILE A 396 10.96 -7.04 7.58
C ILE A 396 9.92 -5.93 7.66
N PHE A 397 10.01 -5.05 8.65
CA PHE A 397 9.07 -3.94 8.80
C PHE A 397 9.11 -2.98 7.61
N LEU A 398 10.30 -2.53 7.22
CA LEU A 398 10.47 -1.63 6.07
C LEU A 398 10.00 -2.30 4.77
N PHE A 399 10.35 -3.57 4.55
CA PHE A 399 9.87 -4.36 3.40
C PHE A 399 8.34 -4.43 3.36
N SER A 400 7.69 -4.80 4.47
CA SER A 400 6.24 -4.89 4.55
C SER A 400 5.54 -3.56 4.27
N VAL A 401 6.07 -2.45 4.79
CA VAL A 401 5.54 -1.10 4.52
C VAL A 401 5.77 -0.70 3.05
N MET A 402 6.94 -1.00 2.46
CA MET A 402 7.19 -0.75 1.04
C MET A 402 6.28 -1.54 0.11
N ASN A 403 5.73 -2.69 0.51
CA ASN A 403 4.74 -3.40 -0.30
C ASN A 403 3.45 -2.58 -0.50
N ILE A 404 3.13 -1.63 0.39
CA ILE A 404 2.04 -0.66 0.15
C ILE A 404 2.38 0.22 -1.05
N ILE A 405 3.63 0.68 -1.20
CA ILE A 405 4.07 1.45 -2.39
C ILE A 405 3.81 0.62 -3.64
N TRP A 406 4.27 -0.64 -3.67
CA TRP A 406 4.17 -1.49 -4.86
C TRP A 406 2.73 -1.85 -5.23
N VAL A 407 1.89 -2.17 -4.24
CA VAL A 407 0.49 -2.48 -4.48
C VAL A 407 -0.28 -1.24 -4.90
N TYR A 408 -0.02 -0.08 -4.31
CA TYR A 408 -0.75 1.12 -4.71
C TYR A 408 -0.13 1.86 -5.89
N LEU A 409 1.06 1.49 -6.36
CA LEU A 409 1.77 2.18 -7.45
C LEU A 409 0.90 2.53 -8.67
N PRO A 410 0.14 1.60 -9.28
CA PRO A 410 -0.65 1.94 -10.46
C PRO A 410 -1.81 2.89 -10.16
N CYS A 411 -2.23 2.98 -8.90
CA CYS A 411 -3.48 3.59 -8.53
C CYS A 411 -3.34 4.82 -7.62
N ASN A 412 -2.37 4.90 -6.71
CA ASN A 412 -2.17 6.03 -5.80
C ASN A 412 -0.80 6.06 -5.08
N ASN A 413 -0.45 7.20 -4.48
CA ASN A 413 0.68 7.38 -3.57
C ASN A 413 0.29 7.10 -2.10
N GLN A 414 -0.09 5.85 -1.77
CA GLN A 414 -0.66 5.60 -0.44
C GLN A 414 0.31 5.73 0.73
N ILE A 415 1.63 5.69 0.50
CA ILE A 415 2.60 5.93 1.57
C ILE A 415 2.72 7.43 1.87
N PHE A 416 2.94 8.27 0.87
CA PHE A 416 3.25 9.69 1.09
C PHE A 416 2.04 10.62 1.02
N GLN A 417 0.88 10.12 0.58
CA GLN A 417 -0.37 10.90 0.58
C GLN A 417 -0.79 11.30 1.98
N THR A 418 -0.66 10.40 2.98
CA THR A 418 -1.08 10.68 4.35
C THR A 418 0.09 10.71 5.33
N ARG A 419 -0.02 11.55 6.36
CA ARG A 419 0.99 11.63 7.45
C ARG A 419 1.18 10.30 8.18
N THR A 420 0.08 9.56 8.37
CA THR A 420 0.04 8.25 9.03
C THR A 420 1.07 7.29 8.43
N THR A 421 0.95 7.00 7.13
CA THR A 421 1.80 6.03 6.44
C THR A 421 3.19 6.58 6.15
N SER A 422 3.31 7.89 5.92
CA SER A 422 4.60 8.56 5.74
C SER A 422 5.49 8.40 6.96
N LEU A 423 4.96 8.66 8.16
CA LEU A 423 5.71 8.53 9.41
C LEU A 423 6.09 7.08 9.70
N VAL A 424 5.18 6.13 9.45
CA VAL A 424 5.48 4.68 9.57
C VAL A 424 6.67 4.32 8.68
N PHE A 425 6.66 4.74 7.40
CA PHE A 425 7.75 4.49 6.46
C PHE A 425 9.05 5.15 6.91
N LEU A 426 9.03 6.44 7.25
CA LEU A 426 10.22 7.19 7.65
C LEU A 426 10.86 6.64 8.93
N ILE A 427 10.05 6.26 9.93
CA ILE A 427 10.57 5.64 11.17
C ILE A 427 11.18 4.27 10.86
N CYS A 428 10.52 3.42 10.05
CA CYS A 428 11.08 2.14 9.65
C CYS A 428 12.41 2.31 8.90
N LEU A 429 12.47 3.28 7.99
CA LEU A 429 13.67 3.61 7.23
C LEU A 429 14.80 4.10 8.15
N PHE A 430 14.50 5.05 9.05
CA PHE A 430 15.47 5.55 10.03
C PHE A 430 16.03 4.44 10.91
N MET A 431 15.17 3.58 11.44
CA MET A 431 15.59 2.47 12.30
C MET A 431 16.41 1.42 11.54
N TRP A 432 16.05 1.14 10.29
CA TRP A 432 16.83 0.29 9.39
C TRP A 432 18.23 0.88 9.12
N ILE A 433 18.34 2.18 8.83
CA ILE A 433 19.62 2.88 8.64
C ILE A 433 20.48 2.81 9.91
N ARG A 434 19.90 3.14 11.07
CA ARG A 434 20.60 3.12 12.37
C ARG A 434 21.17 1.74 12.68
N ARG A 435 20.38 0.68 12.46
CA ARG A 435 20.83 -0.70 12.63
C ARG A 435 22.03 -1.01 11.73
N ASN A 436 21.96 -0.63 10.46
CA ASN A 436 23.00 -0.95 9.48
C ASN A 436 24.33 -0.21 9.75
N LYS A 437 24.28 1.06 10.22
CA LYS A 437 25.47 1.79 10.66
C LYS A 437 26.15 1.12 11.87
N ASN A 438 25.37 0.66 12.84
CA ASN A 438 25.90 -0.02 14.03
C ASN A 438 26.52 -1.39 13.68
N ALA A 439 25.96 -2.09 12.69
CA ALA A 439 26.50 -3.36 12.22
C ALA A 439 27.85 -3.19 11.48
N SER A 440 28.02 -2.13 10.70
CA SER A 440 29.30 -1.84 10.03
C SER A 440 30.41 -1.45 11.01
N GLY A 441 30.09 -0.69 12.06
CA GLY A 441 31.08 -0.27 13.07
C GLY A 441 31.65 -1.42 13.91
N LYS A 442 30.88 -2.50 14.11
CA LYS A 442 31.33 -3.69 14.85
C LYS A 442 32.25 -4.62 14.04
N ARG A 443 32.31 -4.49 12.71
CA ARG A 443 33.14 -5.35 11.85
C ARG A 443 34.63 -4.99 11.84
N ILE A 444 35.08 -3.95 12.54
CA ILE A 444 36.47 -3.43 12.51
C ILE A 444 37.23 -3.72 13.82
N ARG A 445 36.86 -4.75 14.59
CA ARG A 445 37.66 -5.22 15.74
C ARG A 445 37.92 -6.72 15.67
N ILE A 446 38.51 -7.17 14.57
CA ILE A 446 39.36 -8.34 14.61
C ILE A 446 40.75 -7.75 14.82
N LYS A 447 41.22 -7.72 16.08
CA LYS A 447 42.66 -7.56 16.33
C LYS A 447 43.29 -8.80 15.71
N ILE A 448 44.01 -8.61 14.61
CA ILE A 448 44.97 -9.59 14.12
C ILE A 448 46.03 -9.78 15.20
#